data_AF-O46294-F1
#
_entry.id   AF-O46294-F1
#
_cell.length_a   1.000
_cell.length_b   1.000
_cell.length_c   1.000
_cell.angle_alpha   90.00
_cell.angle_beta   90.00
_cell.angle_gamma   90.00
#
_symmetry.space_group_name_H-M   'P 1'
#
loop_
_entity.id
_entity.type
_entity.pdbx_description
1 polymer ?
#
loop_
_entity_poly.entity_id
_entity_poly.type
_entity_poly.pdbx_seq_one_letter_code
_entity_poly.pdbx_strand_id
1 'polypeptide(L)' 'ECKSHGMSGSCTEKTCWMRLANFRVIGDNLKARFDGATRVQVSNSLRQSSNAVADISP' A
#
# COMPACT_ATOMS: atom_id res chain seq x y z
N GLU A 1 -6.41 -14.77 -11.16
CA GLU A 1 -7.18 -14.94 -12.42
C GLU A 1 -7.38 -16.43 -12.68
N CYS A 2 -8.48 -16.83 -13.32
CA CYS A 2 -8.63 -18.20 -13.81
C CYS A 2 -9.24 -18.20 -15.22
N LYS A 3 -8.86 -19.18 -16.05
CA LYS A 3 -9.46 -19.43 -17.36
C LYS A 3 -9.91 -20.89 -17.48
N SER A 4 -11.17 -21.06 -17.85
CA SER A 4 -11.78 -22.36 -18.11
C SER A 4 -11.46 -22.86 -19.52
N HIS A 5 -11.34 -24.17 -19.68
CA HIS A 5 -11.10 -24.81 -20.98
C HIS A 5 -11.67 -26.23 -21.06
N GLY A 6 -12.88 -26.47 -20.55
CA GLY A 6 -13.56 -27.74 -20.71
C GLY A 6 -14.24 -27.89 -22.08
N MET A 7 -14.62 -29.13 -22.42
CA MET A 7 -15.38 -29.45 -23.63
C MET A 7 -16.63 -28.56 -23.75
N SER A 8 -16.87 -28.04 -24.96
CA SER A 8 -18.02 -27.17 -25.26
C SER A 8 -18.13 -25.90 -24.39
N GLY A 9 -17.00 -25.41 -23.85
CA GLY A 9 -16.98 -24.21 -23.00
C GLY A 9 -17.36 -24.47 -21.54
N SER A 10 -17.38 -25.74 -21.11
CA SER A 10 -17.62 -26.08 -19.71
C SER A 10 -16.47 -25.62 -18.79
N CYS A 11 -16.82 -25.32 -17.54
CA CYS A 11 -15.87 -24.86 -16.51
C CYS A 11 -15.36 -26.00 -15.62
N THR A 12 -15.42 -27.25 -16.09
CA THR A 12 -14.97 -28.44 -15.33
C THR A 12 -13.47 -28.42 -15.10
N GLU A 13 -12.70 -27.93 -16.08
CA GLU A 13 -11.26 -27.74 -15.98
C GLU A 13 -10.92 -26.27 -16.12
N LYS A 14 -10.14 -25.75 -15.16
CA LYS A 14 -9.68 -24.36 -15.15
C LYS A 14 -8.24 -24.27 -14.67
N THR A 15 -7.50 -23.38 -15.29
CA THR A 15 -6.15 -23.02 -14.84
C THR A 15 -6.21 -21.64 -14.22
N CYS A 16 -5.63 -21.49 -13.03
CA CYS A 16 -5.54 -20.22 -12.33
C CYS A 16 -4.09 -19.76 -12.24
N TRP A 17 -3.88 -18.45 -12.24
CA TRP A 17 -2.58 -17.83 -12.00
C TRP A 17 -2.72 -16.60 -11.13
N MET A 18 -1.63 -16.28 -10.43
CA MET A 18 -1.52 -15.03 -9.69
C MET A 18 -1.39 -13.87 -10.68
N ARG A 19 -2.10 -12.79 -10.39
CA ARG A 19 -1.98 -11.52 -11.10
C ARG A 19 -1.96 -10.42 -10.05
N LEU A 20 -1.22 -9.36 -10.34
CA LEU A 20 -1.31 -8.12 -9.59
C LEU A 20 -2.76 -7.61 -9.60
N ALA A 21 -3.15 -6.99 -8.49
CA ALA A 21 -4.41 -6.26 -8.41
C ALA A 21 -4.42 -5.11 -9.43
N ASN A 22 -5.61 -4.60 -9.76
CA ASN A 22 -5.72 -3.40 -10.59
C ASN A 22 -4.94 -2.25 -9.93
N PHE A 23 -4.17 -1.52 -10.73
CA PHE A 23 -3.36 -0.41 -10.26
C PHE A 23 -4.15 0.60 -9.41
N ARG A 24 -5.44 0.84 -9.72
CA ARG A 24 -6.30 1.70 -8.90
C ARG A 24 -6.41 1.22 -7.46
N VAL A 25 -6.65 -0.08 -7.25
CA VAL A 25 -6.76 -0.70 -5.92
C VAL A 25 -5.44 -0.56 -5.15
N ILE A 26 -4.31 -0.74 -5.84
CA ILE A 26 -2.98 -0.55 -5.26
C ILE A 26 -2.78 0.92 -4.87
N GLY A 27 -3.11 1.83 -5.77
CA GLY A 27 -3.03 3.28 -5.54
C GLY A 27 -3.88 3.74 -4.37
N ASP A 28 -5.13 3.27 -4.27
CA ASP A 28 -6.03 3.59 -3.18
C ASP A 28 -5.49 3.09 -1.83
N ASN A 29 -4.89 1.88 -1.81
CA ASN A 29 -4.27 1.36 -0.58
C ASN A 29 -3.06 2.20 -0.15
N LEU A 30 -2.21 2.58 -1.11
CA LEU A 30 -1.06 3.44 -0.83
C LEU A 30 -1.50 4.83 -0.38
N LYS A 31 -2.52 5.39 -1.03
CA LYS A 31 -3.09 6.70 -0.67
C LYS A 31 -3.67 6.68 0.74
N ALA A 32 -4.44 5.66 1.11
CA ALA A 32 -4.98 5.53 2.46
C ALA A 32 -3.87 5.48 3.53
N ARG A 33 -2.76 4.77 3.25
CA ARG A 33 -1.59 4.73 4.15
C ARG A 33 -0.85 6.06 4.19
N PHE A 34 -0.76 6.77 3.07
CA PHE A 34 -0.15 8.09 2.99
C PHE A 34 -0.96 9.14 3.76
N ASP A 35 -2.28 9.16 3.58
CA ASP A 35 -3.16 10.12 4.24
C ASP A 35 -3.18 9.91 5.78
N GLY A 36 -2.94 8.69 6.24
CA GLY A 36 -2.77 8.35 7.67
C GLY A 36 -1.34 8.31 8.18
N ALA A 37 -0.34 8.71 7.39
CA ALA A 37 1.06 8.63 7.80
C ALA A 37 1.42 9.75 8.78
N THR A 38 2.12 9.41 9.86
CA THR A 38 2.69 10.40 10.79
C THR A 38 3.93 11.05 10.19
N ARG A 39 3.96 12.39 10.22
CA ARG A 39 5.14 13.15 9.81
C ARG A 39 6.22 13.04 10.89
N VAL A 40 7.35 12.43 10.56
CA VAL A 40 8.51 12.32 11.45
C VAL A 40 9.59 13.31 11.05
N GLN A 41 10.08 14.11 12.00
CA GLN A 41 11.28 14.93 11.82
C GLN A 41 12.51 14.13 12.26
N VAL A 42 13.54 14.11 11.44
CA VAL A 42 14.80 13.44 11.80
C VAL A 42 15.58 14.36 12.74
N SER A 43 15.49 14.12 14.03
CA SER A 43 16.44 14.69 14.99
C SER A 43 17.76 13.93 14.85
N ASN A 44 18.74 14.53 14.18
CA ASN A 44 20.12 14.07 14.30
C ASN A 44 20.57 14.34 15.74
N SER A 45 20.39 13.36 16.63
CA SER A 45 20.63 13.43 18.08
C SER A 45 22.10 13.65 18.48
N LEU A 46 22.95 14.07 17.54
CA LEU A 46 24.30 14.54 17.82
C LEU A 46 24.47 16.07 17.78
N ARG A 47 23.45 16.87 17.40
CA ARG A 47 23.64 18.35 17.29
C ARG A 47 22.45 19.25 17.61
N GLN A 48 21.78 19.11 18.76
CA GLN A 48 21.06 20.28 19.28
C GLN A 48 20.90 20.28 20.79
N SER A 49 21.95 20.76 21.45
CA SER A 49 21.77 21.59 22.63
C SER A 49 20.86 22.76 22.25
N SER A 50 19.86 23.00 23.11
CA SER A 50 19.16 24.28 23.25
C SER A 50 18.09 24.61 22.19
N ASN A 51 16.83 24.55 22.63
CA ASN A 51 15.69 25.35 22.15
C ASN A 51 15.03 24.95 20.82
N ALA A 52 13.93 24.19 20.88
CA ALA A 52 12.75 24.42 20.03
C ALA A 52 11.54 23.68 20.60
N VAL A 53 10.76 24.42 21.38
CA VAL A 53 9.34 24.17 21.64
C VAL A 53 8.62 24.36 20.29
N ALA A 54 8.33 23.28 19.56
CA ALA A 54 7.41 23.27 18.41
C ALA A 54 7.10 21.84 17.93
N ASP A 55 6.45 21.03 18.76
CA ASP A 55 5.66 19.89 18.25
C ASP A 55 4.53 19.55 19.25
N ILE A 56 3.66 20.54 19.51
CA ILE A 56 2.29 20.26 19.92
C ILE A 56 1.40 20.97 18.91
N SER A 57 0.90 20.21 17.94
CA SER A 57 -0.34 20.50 17.24
C SER A 57 -1.01 19.18 16.88
N PRO A 58 -2.35 19.16 16.92
CA PRO A 58 -3.15 18.04 17.41
C PRO A 58 -3.03 16.74 16.61
#